data_AF-A0A8S2LYF1-F1
#
_entry.id   AF-A0A8S2LYF1-F1
#
_cell.length_a   1.000
_cell.length_b   1.000
_cell.length_c   1.000
_cell.angle_alpha   90.00
_cell.angle_beta   90.00
_cell.angle_gamma   90.00
#
_symmetry.space_group_name_H-M   'P 1'
#
loop_
_entity.id
_entity.type
_entity.pdbx_description
1 polymer ?
#
loop_
_entity_poly.entity_id
_entity_poly.type
_entity_poly.pdbx_seq_one_letter_code
_entity_poly.pdbx_strand_id
1 'polypeptide(L)'
;MLSSRHNLQKLHNRTAIAMLFTGVVKPSTNAYCRAWNFIDLLLYALLSIMMLWTSIEWHILIFHNQQLLNTQRKLVYVHYAPVAFIFGYLTDFYMYIAFIHQCENQFDYSQVVCAGLCVVIDTPVLGVFDQLAHTIVPSILIVIANICLLLRVLWQKHYRMRQAIYWRKHRKMIWEFLPVSVFYL
;
A
#
# COMPACT_ATOMS: atom_id res chain seq x y z
N MET A 1 -1.43 18.62 -20.31
CA MET A 1 -1.64 17.89 -19.04
C MET A 1 -2.50 18.64 -18.00
N LEU A 2 -2.46 19.98 -17.91
CA LEU A 2 -3.28 20.75 -16.94
C LEU A 2 -4.81 20.73 -17.21
N SER A 3 -5.22 20.77 -18.48
CA SER A 3 -6.65 20.76 -18.86
C SER A 3 -7.38 19.44 -18.48
N SER A 4 -6.67 18.30 -18.52
CA SER A 4 -7.24 17.01 -18.13
C SER A 4 -7.47 16.89 -16.62
N ARG A 5 -6.59 17.46 -15.79
CA ARG A 5 -6.76 17.46 -14.33
C ARG A 5 -7.94 18.35 -13.90
N HIS A 6 -8.14 19.48 -14.57
CA HIS A 6 -9.23 20.39 -14.25
C HIS A 6 -10.61 19.79 -14.57
N ASN A 7 -10.71 19.00 -15.64
CA ASN A 7 -11.92 18.26 -15.99
C ASN A 7 -12.18 17.09 -15.04
N LEU A 8 -11.14 16.35 -14.64
CA LEU A 8 -11.24 15.28 -13.64
C LEU A 8 -11.71 15.80 -12.27
N GLN A 9 -11.16 16.92 -11.79
CA GLN A 9 -11.60 17.55 -10.54
C GLN A 9 -13.05 18.03 -10.61
N LYS A 10 -13.46 18.60 -11.75
CA LYS A 10 -14.83 19.07 -11.96
C LYS A 10 -15.83 17.92 -12.05
N LEU A 11 -15.40 16.76 -12.57
CA LEU A 11 -16.20 15.53 -12.61
C LEU A 11 -16.35 14.93 -11.21
N HIS A 12 -15.25 14.86 -10.45
CA HIS A 12 -15.23 14.34 -9.08
C HIS A 12 -16.08 15.18 -8.11
N ASN A 13 -16.03 16.51 -8.23
CA ASN A 13 -16.90 17.39 -7.44
C ASN A 13 -18.39 17.22 -7.79
N ARG A 14 -18.71 16.96 -9.07
CA ARG A 14 -20.10 16.75 -9.49
C ARG A 14 -20.67 15.42 -8.99
N THR A 15 -19.88 14.36 -8.95
CA THR A 15 -20.31 13.06 -8.42
C THR A 15 -20.51 13.11 -6.90
N ALA A 16 -19.62 13.78 -6.16
CA ALA A 16 -19.75 13.96 -4.72
C ALA A 16 -20.99 14.79 -4.33
N ILE A 17 -21.24 15.89 -5.06
CA ILE A 17 -22.43 16.74 -4.83
C ILE A 17 -23.71 15.97 -5.20
N ALA A 18 -23.73 15.24 -6.32
CA ALA A 18 -24.90 14.46 -6.71
C ALA A 18 -25.28 13.41 -5.65
N MET A 19 -24.30 12.84 -4.96
CA MET A 19 -24.53 11.86 -3.91
C MET A 19 -25.15 12.48 -2.65
N LEU A 20 -24.72 13.69 -2.25
CA LEU A 20 -25.32 14.44 -1.14
C LEU A 20 -26.82 14.74 -1.36
N PHE A 21 -27.24 14.90 -2.62
CA PHE A 21 -28.64 15.18 -2.96
C PHE A 21 -29.48 13.94 -3.29
N THR A 22 -28.87 12.83 -3.70
CA THR A 22 -29.61 11.63 -4.16
C THR A 22 -29.46 10.42 -3.25
N GLY A 23 -28.50 10.42 -2.33
CA GLY A 23 -28.21 9.30 -1.44
C GLY A 23 -27.68 8.04 -2.14
N VAL A 24 -27.25 8.16 -3.41
CA VAL A 24 -26.84 7.00 -4.24
C VAL A 24 -25.57 7.34 -5.04
N VAL A 25 -24.66 6.37 -5.16
CA VAL A 25 -23.45 6.49 -6.00
C VAL A 25 -23.82 6.52 -7.48
N LYS A 26 -23.34 7.52 -8.24
CA LYS A 26 -23.44 7.55 -9.70
C LYS A 26 -22.04 7.45 -10.33
N PRO A 27 -21.79 6.49 -11.26
CA PRO A 27 -22.73 5.51 -11.81
C PRO A 27 -22.91 4.25 -10.93
N SER A 28 -24.16 3.85 -10.65
CA SER A 28 -24.52 2.65 -9.88
C SER A 28 -24.55 1.39 -10.76
N THR A 29 -23.45 1.11 -11.47
CA THR A 29 -23.36 -0.11 -12.30
C THR A 29 -22.46 -1.14 -11.63
N ASN A 30 -22.86 -2.42 -11.68
CA ASN A 30 -22.09 -3.53 -11.13
C ASN A 30 -20.63 -3.55 -11.65
N ALA A 31 -20.44 -3.30 -12.95
CA ALA A 31 -19.12 -3.30 -13.57
C ALA A 31 -18.22 -2.17 -13.02
N TYR A 32 -18.78 -0.97 -12.84
CA TYR A 32 -18.05 0.15 -12.25
C TYR A 32 -17.66 -0.15 -10.80
N CYS A 33 -18.59 -0.63 -9.99
CA CYS A 33 -18.32 -0.94 -8.58
C CYS A 33 -17.29 -2.07 -8.40
N ARG A 34 -17.32 -3.11 -9.25
CA ARG A 34 -16.29 -4.16 -9.25
C ARG A 34 -14.92 -3.63 -9.63
N ALA A 35 -14.82 -2.87 -10.71
CA ALA A 35 -13.56 -2.29 -11.16
C ALA A 35 -12.99 -1.32 -10.12
N TRP A 36 -13.85 -0.49 -9.51
CA TRP A 36 -13.46 0.43 -8.45
C TRP A 36 -12.92 -0.32 -7.24
N ASN A 37 -13.66 -1.30 -6.72
CA ASN A 37 -13.22 -2.10 -5.58
C ASN A 37 -11.92 -2.87 -5.85
N PHE A 38 -11.79 -3.46 -7.04
CA PHE A 38 -10.55 -4.13 -7.44
C PHE A 38 -9.36 -3.16 -7.38
N ILE A 39 -9.48 -1.98 -7.98
CA ILE A 39 -8.41 -0.99 -8.01
C ILE A 39 -8.11 -0.49 -6.60
N ASP A 40 -9.13 -0.15 -5.82
CA ASP A 40 -9.00 0.42 -4.48
C ASP A 40 -8.29 -0.56 -3.53
N LEU A 41 -8.77 -1.81 -3.45
CA LEU A 41 -8.18 -2.84 -2.60
C LEU A 41 -6.78 -3.25 -3.06
N LEU A 42 -6.57 -3.44 -4.36
CA LEU A 42 -5.27 -3.79 -4.90
C LEU A 42 -4.25 -2.69 -4.59
N LEU A 43 -4.60 -1.42 -4.80
CA LEU A 43 -3.71 -0.30 -4.50
C LEU A 43 -3.44 -0.18 -3.00
N TYR A 44 -4.46 -0.31 -2.14
CA TYR A 44 -4.29 -0.25 -0.70
C TYR A 44 -3.33 -1.34 -0.20
N ALA A 45 -3.53 -2.59 -0.61
CA ALA A 45 -2.67 -3.70 -0.24
C ALA A 45 -1.27 -3.59 -0.83
N LEU A 46 -1.13 -3.15 -2.09
CA LEU A 46 0.16 -2.88 -2.71
C LEU A 46 0.93 -1.83 -1.93
N LEU A 47 0.29 -0.73 -1.56
CA LEU A 47 0.94 0.34 -0.80
C LEU A 47 1.38 -0.15 0.59
N SER A 48 0.53 -0.89 1.29
CA SER A 48 0.84 -1.51 2.59
C SER A 48 2.05 -2.45 2.51
N ILE A 49 2.02 -3.43 1.60
CA ILE A 49 3.08 -4.44 1.48
C ILE A 49 4.36 -3.84 0.88
N MET A 50 4.27 -2.91 -0.08
CA MET A 50 5.45 -2.21 -0.62
C MET A 50 6.11 -1.34 0.45
N MET A 51 5.33 -0.70 1.32
CA MET A 51 5.87 0.06 2.45
C MET A 51 6.60 -0.87 3.42
N LEU A 52 6.06 -2.05 3.72
CA LEU A 52 6.75 -3.07 4.50
C LEU A 52 8.07 -3.51 3.82
N TRP A 53 8.00 -3.84 2.53
CA TRP A 53 9.16 -4.30 1.77
C TRP A 53 10.26 -3.25 1.74
N THR A 54 9.93 -1.99 1.45
CA THR A 54 10.89 -0.89 1.49
C THR A 54 11.51 -0.76 2.88
N SER A 55 10.73 -0.81 3.97
CA SER A 55 11.29 -0.83 5.33
C SER A 55 12.29 -1.96 5.54
N ILE A 56 12.01 -3.19 5.06
CA ILE A 56 12.95 -4.33 5.14
C ILE A 56 14.20 -4.07 4.29
N GLU A 57 14.02 -3.57 3.07
CA GLU A 57 15.10 -3.24 2.15
C GLU A 57 16.06 -2.21 2.76
N TRP A 58 15.53 -1.16 3.39
CA TRP A 58 16.30 -0.16 4.12
C TRP A 58 17.20 -0.80 5.18
N HIS A 59 16.70 -1.81 5.90
CA HIS A 59 17.51 -2.55 6.87
C HIS A 59 18.65 -3.31 6.16
N ILE A 60 18.33 -4.07 5.10
CA ILE A 60 19.33 -4.86 4.36
C ILE A 60 20.44 -3.95 3.80
N LEU A 61 20.07 -2.83 3.19
CA LEU A 61 21.01 -1.86 2.61
C LEU A 61 21.93 -1.23 3.65
N ILE A 62 21.42 -0.91 4.84
CA ILE A 62 22.23 -0.30 5.90
C ILE A 62 23.18 -1.32 6.54
N PHE A 63 22.75 -2.56 6.75
CA PHE A 63 23.55 -3.57 7.47
C PHE A 63 24.50 -4.38 6.57
N HIS A 64 24.16 -4.60 5.30
CA HIS A 64 24.90 -5.52 4.42
C HIS A 64 25.41 -4.88 3.12
N ASN A 65 25.47 -3.55 3.07
CA ASN A 65 25.85 -2.74 1.91
C ASN A 65 27.09 -3.25 1.15
N GLN A 66 28.14 -3.65 1.88
CA GLN A 66 29.43 -4.03 1.28
C GLN A 66 29.46 -5.44 0.66
N GLN A 67 28.61 -6.38 1.11
CA GLN A 67 28.62 -7.77 0.62
C GLN A 67 27.51 -8.04 -0.40
N LEU A 68 26.37 -7.36 -0.32
CA LEU A 68 25.20 -7.62 -1.17
C LEU A 68 25.21 -6.83 -2.49
N LEU A 69 25.74 -5.61 -2.51
CA LEU A 69 25.74 -4.76 -3.71
C LEU A 69 26.95 -4.96 -4.64
N ASN A 70 27.89 -5.85 -4.29
CA ASN A 70 29.11 -6.07 -5.08
C ASN A 70 28.86 -6.86 -6.39
N THR A 71 27.62 -7.29 -6.67
CA THR A 71 27.30 -8.07 -7.88
C THR A 71 25.92 -7.70 -8.43
N GLN A 72 25.88 -7.20 -9.67
CA GLN A 72 24.66 -6.81 -10.40
C GLN A 72 23.56 -7.89 -10.39
N ARG A 73 23.94 -9.18 -10.50
CA ARG A 73 22.98 -10.30 -10.43
C ARG A 73 22.28 -10.42 -9.07
N LYS A 74 22.99 -10.21 -7.96
CA LYS A 74 22.40 -10.30 -6.61
C LYS A 74 21.40 -9.18 -6.35
N LEU A 75 21.65 -7.99 -6.92
CA LEU A 75 20.73 -6.87 -6.85
C LEU A 75 19.38 -7.20 -7.50
N VAL A 76 19.38 -7.87 -8.65
CA VAL A 76 18.14 -8.30 -9.33
C VAL A 76 17.32 -9.25 -8.46
N TYR A 77 17.95 -10.29 -7.91
CA TYR A 77 17.25 -11.29 -7.10
C TYR A 77 16.79 -10.76 -5.74
N VAL A 78 17.52 -9.82 -5.14
CA VAL A 78 17.20 -9.33 -3.80
C VAL A 78 16.25 -8.13 -3.84
N HIS A 79 16.30 -7.29 -4.88
CA HIS A 79 15.46 -6.09 -4.97
C HIS A 79 14.25 -6.27 -5.89
N TYR A 80 14.48 -6.65 -7.15
CA TYR A 80 13.42 -6.65 -8.16
C TYR A 80 12.54 -7.89 -8.10
N ALA A 81 13.11 -9.06 -7.80
CA ALA A 81 12.33 -10.30 -7.76
C ALA A 81 11.23 -10.30 -6.67
N PRO A 82 11.48 -9.84 -5.42
CA PRO A 82 10.44 -9.78 -4.40
C PRO A 82 9.33 -8.80 -4.75
N VAL A 83 9.66 -7.63 -5.32
CA VAL A 83 8.67 -6.64 -5.76
C VAL A 83 7.78 -7.21 -6.87
N ALA A 84 8.37 -7.85 -7.87
CA ALA A 84 7.62 -8.49 -8.95
C ALA A 84 6.72 -9.62 -8.42
N PHE A 85 7.22 -10.43 -7.48
CA PHE A 85 6.46 -11.50 -6.85
C PHE A 85 5.27 -10.96 -6.05
N ILE A 86 5.47 -9.94 -5.22
CA ILE A 86 4.39 -9.30 -4.44
C ILE A 86 3.33 -8.72 -5.37
N PHE A 87 3.75 -8.03 -6.45
CA PHE A 87 2.81 -7.44 -7.39
C PHE A 87 1.95 -8.49 -8.09
N GLY A 88 2.57 -9.59 -8.55
CA GLY A 88 1.85 -10.72 -9.14
C GLY A 88 0.87 -11.35 -8.15
N TYR A 89 1.35 -11.72 -6.97
CA TYR A 89 0.53 -12.34 -5.91
C TYR A 89 -0.70 -11.51 -5.55
N LEU A 90 -0.55 -10.20 -5.30
CA LEU A 90 -1.68 -9.34 -4.93
C LEU A 90 -2.65 -9.15 -6.12
N THR A 91 -2.13 -8.98 -7.33
CA THR A 91 -2.96 -8.85 -8.52
C THR A 91 -3.82 -10.09 -8.73
N ASP A 92 -3.23 -11.28 -8.63
CA ASP A 92 -3.92 -12.55 -8.79
C ASP A 92 -4.98 -12.75 -7.70
N PHE A 93 -4.63 -12.45 -6.44
CA PHE A 93 -5.55 -12.55 -5.29
C PHE A 93 -6.78 -11.64 -5.45
N TYR A 94 -6.58 -10.35 -5.74
CA TYR A 94 -7.70 -9.44 -5.91
C TYR A 94 -8.47 -9.65 -7.21
N MET A 95 -7.83 -10.18 -8.26
CA MET A 95 -8.52 -10.57 -9.49
C MET A 95 -9.48 -11.75 -9.23
N TYR A 96 -9.03 -12.75 -8.47
CA TYR A 96 -9.87 -13.87 -8.04
C TYR A 96 -11.09 -13.39 -7.25
N ILE A 97 -10.86 -12.53 -6.25
CA ILE A 97 -11.91 -11.99 -5.40
C ILE A 97 -12.90 -11.11 -6.19
N ALA A 98 -12.42 -10.25 -7.09
CA ALA A 98 -13.27 -9.26 -7.76
C ALA A 98 -14.06 -9.81 -8.96
N PHE A 99 -13.51 -10.79 -9.69
CA PHE A 99 -14.10 -11.25 -10.96
C PHE A 99 -14.59 -12.70 -10.92
N ILE A 100 -13.92 -13.58 -10.18
CA ILE A 100 -14.22 -15.01 -10.17
C ILE A 100 -15.26 -15.35 -9.10
N HIS A 101 -15.18 -14.71 -7.93
CA HIS A 101 -16.16 -14.92 -6.88
C HIS A 101 -17.49 -14.21 -7.22
N GLN A 102 -18.48 -14.98 -7.67
CA GLN A 102 -19.80 -14.46 -8.03
C GLN A 102 -20.68 -14.37 -6.79
N CYS A 103 -20.90 -13.16 -6.31
CA CYS A 103 -21.84 -12.85 -5.23
C CYS A 103 -23.27 -12.63 -5.75
N GLU A 104 -24.28 -13.09 -4.99
CA GLU A 104 -25.71 -12.87 -5.31
C GLU A 104 -26.15 -11.43 -4.98
N ASN A 105 -25.68 -10.84 -3.89
CA ASN A 105 -25.92 -9.43 -3.52
C ASN A 105 -24.64 -8.60 -3.70
N GLN A 106 -24.53 -7.87 -4.81
CA GLN A 106 -23.22 -7.43 -5.27
C GLN A 106 -22.70 -6.15 -4.61
N PHE A 107 -23.55 -5.16 -4.34
CA PHE A 107 -23.13 -3.87 -3.76
C PHE A 107 -24.29 -3.16 -3.05
N ASP A 108 -23.99 -2.50 -1.94
CA ASP A 108 -24.89 -1.51 -1.35
C ASP A 108 -24.68 -0.15 -2.01
N TYR A 109 -25.64 0.25 -2.84
CA TYR A 109 -25.58 1.51 -3.60
C TYR A 109 -25.95 2.75 -2.77
N SER A 110 -26.40 2.56 -1.52
CA SER A 110 -26.75 3.66 -0.60
C SER A 110 -25.53 4.27 0.10
N GLN A 111 -24.37 3.63 0.00
CA GLN A 111 -23.11 4.06 0.59
C GLN A 111 -22.39 5.11 -0.28
N VAL A 112 -21.44 5.88 0.28
CA VAL A 112 -20.71 6.96 -0.42
C VAL A 112 -19.77 6.46 -1.52
N VAL A 113 -19.29 5.26 -1.32
CA VAL A 113 -18.50 4.50 -2.28
C VAL A 113 -19.21 3.17 -2.49
N CYS A 114 -18.85 2.44 -3.54
CA CYS A 114 -19.29 1.05 -3.68
C CYS A 114 -18.67 0.25 -2.52
N ALA A 115 -19.30 0.29 -1.35
CA ALA A 115 -18.77 -0.23 -0.11
C ALA A 115 -19.22 -1.68 0.07
N GLY A 116 -18.30 -2.49 0.59
CA GLY A 116 -18.56 -3.89 0.89
C GLY A 116 -18.22 -4.79 -0.28
N LEU A 117 -17.07 -5.47 -0.19
CA LEU A 117 -16.93 -6.72 -0.90
C LEU A 117 -17.87 -7.72 -0.25
N CYS A 118 -18.78 -8.28 -1.03
CA CYS A 118 -19.59 -9.40 -0.57
C CYS A 118 -18.74 -10.57 -0.04
N VAL A 119 -17.49 -10.75 -0.51
CA VAL A 119 -16.53 -11.73 0.04
C VAL A 119 -16.32 -11.58 1.56
N VAL A 120 -16.38 -10.36 2.11
CA VAL A 120 -16.27 -10.13 3.55
C VAL A 120 -17.52 -10.62 4.30
N ILE A 121 -18.67 -10.60 3.64
CA ILE A 121 -19.98 -10.95 4.22
C ILE A 121 -20.27 -12.44 4.06
N ASP A 122 -20.11 -12.98 2.85
CA ASP A 122 -20.44 -14.36 2.50
C ASP A 122 -19.32 -15.35 2.85
N THR A 123 -18.06 -14.90 2.83
CA THR A 123 -16.89 -15.75 3.14
C THR A 123 -16.00 -15.10 4.21
N PRO A 124 -16.39 -15.15 5.49
CA PRO A 124 -15.67 -14.46 6.57
C PRO A 124 -14.20 -14.90 6.68
N VAL A 125 -13.87 -16.12 6.26
CA VAL A 125 -12.49 -16.63 6.24
C VAL A 125 -11.60 -15.82 5.30
N LEU A 126 -12.06 -15.51 4.08
CA LEU A 126 -11.28 -14.72 3.12
C LEU A 126 -11.15 -13.27 3.58
N GLY A 127 -12.23 -12.70 4.13
CA GLY A 127 -12.20 -11.33 4.67
C GLY A 127 -11.23 -11.18 5.84
N VAL A 128 -11.26 -12.12 6.80
CA VAL A 128 -10.33 -12.12 7.94
C VAL A 128 -8.89 -12.35 7.47
N PHE A 129 -8.67 -13.25 6.50
CA PHE A 129 -7.35 -13.48 5.93
C PHE A 129 -6.81 -12.22 5.25
N ASP A 130 -7.60 -11.57 4.40
CA ASP A 130 -7.21 -10.33 3.72
C ASP A 130 -6.83 -9.23 4.73
N GLN A 131 -7.67 -9.01 5.73
CA GLN A 131 -7.44 -8.00 6.77
C GLN A 131 -6.19 -8.30 7.60
N LEU A 132 -5.95 -9.56 7.96
CA LEU A 132 -4.77 -9.94 8.73
C LEU A 132 -3.49 -9.88 7.89
N ALA A 133 -3.50 -10.51 6.72
CA ALA A 133 -2.31 -10.73 5.90
C ALA A 133 -1.85 -9.46 5.17
N HIS A 134 -2.78 -8.63 4.69
CA HIS A 134 -2.46 -7.47 3.85
C HIS A 134 -2.51 -6.13 4.61
N THR A 135 -3.14 -6.08 5.78
CA THR A 135 -3.30 -4.85 6.56
C THR A 135 -2.64 -4.91 7.94
N ILE A 136 -3.10 -5.78 8.83
CA ILE A 136 -2.68 -5.77 10.24
C ILE A 136 -1.22 -6.22 10.41
N VAL A 137 -0.86 -7.39 9.87
CA VAL A 137 0.49 -7.94 10.01
C VAL A 137 1.53 -7.00 9.37
N PRO A 138 1.34 -6.50 8.13
CA PRO A 138 2.29 -5.56 7.53
C PRO A 138 2.45 -4.27 8.34
N SER A 139 1.36 -3.70 8.83
CA SER A 139 1.39 -2.47 9.63
C SER A 139 2.21 -2.64 10.92
N ILE A 140 2.01 -3.74 11.64
CA ILE A 140 2.78 -4.06 12.86
C ILE A 140 4.27 -4.22 12.52
N LEU A 141 4.59 -4.95 11.45
CA LEU A 141 5.97 -5.17 11.02
C LEU A 141 6.65 -3.87 10.58
N ILE A 142 5.94 -2.96 9.89
CA ILE A 142 6.45 -1.63 9.51
C ILE A 142 6.80 -0.84 10.76
N VAL A 143 5.93 -0.79 11.76
CA VAL A 143 6.18 -0.07 13.01
C VAL A 143 7.40 -0.63 13.73
N ILE A 144 7.48 -1.96 13.89
CA ILE A 144 8.62 -2.62 14.52
C ILE A 144 9.91 -2.32 13.75
N ALA A 145 9.91 -2.48 12.43
CA ALA A 145 11.06 -2.20 11.58
C ALA A 145 11.52 -0.73 11.73
N ASN A 146 10.59 0.22 11.66
CA ASN A 146 10.92 1.64 11.80
C ASN A 146 11.50 1.98 13.19
N ILE A 147 10.96 1.40 14.27
CA ILE A 147 11.51 1.57 15.62
C ILE A 147 12.91 0.96 15.72
N CYS A 148 13.10 -0.27 15.23
CA CYS A 148 14.40 -0.93 15.21
C CYS A 148 15.45 -0.13 14.44
N LEU A 149 15.07 0.44 13.28
CA LEU A 149 15.93 1.30 12.49
C LEU A 149 16.33 2.55 13.25
N LEU A 150 15.37 3.23 13.89
CA LEU A 150 15.61 4.45 14.65
C LEU A 150 16.56 4.19 15.82
N LEU A 151 16.30 3.16 16.63
CA LEU A 151 17.14 2.79 17.77
C LEU A 151 18.58 2.52 17.34
N ARG A 152 18.77 1.77 16.25
CA ARG A 152 20.12 1.47 15.73
C ARG A 152 20.81 2.69 15.15
N VAL A 153 20.10 3.55 14.45
CA VAL A 153 20.65 4.82 13.93
C VAL A 153 21.11 5.72 15.08
N LEU A 154 20.35 5.78 16.18
CA LEU A 154 20.73 6.50 17.39
C LEU A 154 21.95 5.88 18.08
N TRP A 155 22.00 4.55 18.17
CA TRP A 155 23.15 3.85 18.77
C TRP A 155 24.42 4.03 17.93
N GLN A 156 24.31 3.89 16.61
CA GLN A 156 25.43 4.09 15.70
C GLN A 156 25.91 5.54 15.67
N LYS A 157 25.00 6.52 15.83
CA LYS A 157 25.36 7.94 16.03
C LYS A 157 26.14 8.14 17.33
N HIS A 158 25.69 7.53 18.43
CA HIS A 158 26.36 7.63 19.72
C HIS A 158 27.76 7.00 19.68
N TYR A 159 27.90 5.85 19.00
CA TYR A 159 29.16 5.10 18.96
C TYR A 159 30.15 5.59 17.88
N ARG A 160 29.67 6.04 16.72
CA ARG A 160 30.51 6.50 15.59
C ARG A 160 30.35 8.00 15.34
N MET A 161 30.87 8.83 16.25
CA MET A 161 30.82 10.30 16.17
C MET A 161 31.58 10.96 14.99
N ARG A 162 32.07 10.22 13.97
CA ARG A 162 32.96 10.76 12.91
C ARG A 162 32.46 10.71 11.46
N GLN A 163 31.26 10.21 11.15
CA GLN A 163 30.75 10.16 9.75
C GLN A 163 29.62 11.17 9.45
N ALA A 164 29.83 12.44 9.78
CA ALA A 164 28.84 13.52 9.60
C ALA A 164 28.42 13.78 8.14
N ILE A 165 29.20 13.33 7.15
CA ILE A 165 28.97 13.64 5.72
C ILE A 165 27.98 12.65 5.07
N TYR A 166 28.06 11.34 5.37
CA TYR A 166 27.03 10.36 4.96
C TYR A 166 25.67 10.59 5.66
N TRP A 167 25.71 11.24 6.83
CA TRP A 167 24.59 11.47 7.73
C TRP A 167 23.52 12.46 7.22
N ARG A 168 23.89 13.47 6.42
CA ARG A 168 22.90 14.41 5.85
C ARG A 168 22.01 13.75 4.79
N LYS A 169 22.55 12.78 4.04
CA LYS A 169 21.83 12.12 2.94
C LYS A 169 20.79 11.12 3.45
N HIS A 170 21.10 10.33 4.48
CA HIS A 170 20.14 9.40 5.08
C HIS A 170 19.06 10.07 5.97
N ARG A 171 19.38 11.19 6.66
CA ARG A 171 18.35 11.92 7.43
C ARG A 171 17.26 12.52 6.57
N LYS A 172 17.58 13.00 5.37
CA LYS A 172 16.59 13.59 4.46
C LYS A 172 15.56 12.57 3.99
N MET A 173 15.99 11.33 3.75
CA MET A 173 15.11 10.22 3.35
C MET A 173 14.17 9.75 4.48
N ILE A 174 14.69 9.62 5.70
CA ILE A 174 13.89 9.17 6.86
C ILE A 174 12.82 10.21 7.23
N TRP A 175 13.13 11.51 7.13
CA TRP A 175 12.15 12.58 7.37
C TRP A 175 11.04 12.63 6.33
N GLU A 176 11.25 12.10 5.12
CA GLU A 176 10.20 12.00 4.09
C GLU A 176 9.27 10.80 4.32
N PHE A 177 9.77 9.68 4.86
CA PHE A 177 8.97 8.45 5.07
C PHE A 177 8.13 8.44 6.37
N LEU A 178 8.58 9.13 7.42
CA LEU A 178 7.85 9.25 8.69
C LEU A 178 6.44 9.87 8.56
N PRO A 179 6.24 11.01 7.88
CA PRO A 179 4.90 11.59 7.75
C PRO A 179 3.95 10.72 6.93
N VAL A 180 4.47 9.95 5.96
CA VAL A 180 3.66 9.01 5.16
C VAL A 180 3.13 7.87 6.04
N SER A 181 3.94 7.37 6.97
CA SER A 181 3.53 6.29 7.90
C SER A 181 2.46 6.76 8.90
N VAL A 182 2.54 8.01 9.36
CA VAL A 182 1.54 8.62 10.27
C VAL A 182 0.24 8.94 9.54
N PHE A 183 0.29 9.25 8.24
CA PHE A 183 -0.91 9.50 7.45
C PHE A 183 -1.65 8.21 7.05
N TYR A 184 -0.96 7.07 7.09
CA TYR A 184 -1.52 5.76 6.72
C TYR A 184 -2.17 5.00 7.89
N LEU A 185 -1.86 5.41 9.13
CA LEU A 185 -2.48 4.94 10.37
C LEU A 185 -3.65 5.85 10.76
#